data_AF-A0A8D0UQT6-F1
#
_entry.id   AF-A0A8D0UQT6-F1
#
_cell.length_a   1.000
_cell.length_b   1.000
_cell.length_c   1.000
_cell.angle_alpha   90.00
_cell.angle_beta   90.00
_cell.angle_gamma   90.00
#
_symmetry.space_group_name_H-M   'P 1'
#
loop_
_entity.id
_entity.type
_entity.pdbx_description
1 polymer ?
#
loop_
_entity_poly.entity_id
_entity_poly.type
_entity_poly.pdbx_seq_one_letter_code
_entity_poly.pdbx_strand_id
1 'polypeptide(L)'
;MDRRESEAPPASSGRQDRLGPKETEGRRARVERKESLGSSSHVPQVTAHTLTSRPQPGPAPAGERSTRRPAAQTHLPGSKDKALCTHVTPQRVKRPAAAAWMTLACSMAILEEFIPAPAGPGPRTCKELLTRGHFLSGWHTIYLPDCQPLTVLCDMDTDGGGWTVFQRRSDGSVDFYRDWAAYKRGFGSQLGEFWLGNDHIHALTAQGTNELRVDLVDFEGNHQFAKYRSFQVAGEAEKYKLVLGGFLEGNAGDSLSSHRDQFFSTKDQDNDNHSGNCAEQYHGAWWYNACHSSNLNGRYLRGLHTSYANGVNWRSGRGYNYSYQVSEMKVRLT
;
A
#
# COMPACT_ATOMS: atom_id res chain seq x y z
N MET A 1 38.01 3.15 -60.79
CA MET A 1 38.22 2.15 -59.72
C MET A 1 37.13 2.38 -58.68
N ASP A 2 36.11 1.55 -58.49
CA ASP A 2 35.68 0.34 -59.19
C ASP A 2 34.19 0.19 -58.78
N ARG A 3 33.26 0.29 -59.73
CA ARG A 3 31.86 -0.13 -59.54
C ARG A 3 31.83 -1.62 -59.91
N ARG A 4 31.38 -2.49 -59.00
CA ARG A 4 31.07 -3.87 -59.35
C ARG A 4 29.57 -4.12 -59.33
N GLU A 5 29.11 -4.46 -60.52
CA GLU A 5 27.85 -5.09 -60.85
C GLU A 5 27.73 -6.47 -60.18
N SER A 6 26.50 -6.88 -59.90
CA SER A 6 26.15 -8.28 -59.70
C SER A 6 24.88 -8.57 -60.52
N GLU A 7 25.08 -9.16 -61.69
CA GLU A 7 24.04 -9.76 -62.54
C GLU A 7 23.56 -11.11 -61.98
N ALA A 8 22.29 -11.43 -62.27
CA ALA A 8 21.64 -12.73 -62.06
C ALA A 8 22.17 -13.82 -63.03
N PRO A 9 21.76 -15.11 -62.89
CA PRO A 9 20.70 -15.67 -63.77
C PRO A 9 19.92 -16.88 -63.12
N PRO A 10 19.20 -17.79 -63.84
CA PRO A 10 17.78 -17.67 -64.14
C PRO A 10 16.91 -18.94 -63.86
N ALA A 11 15.69 -18.91 -64.41
CA ALA A 11 14.45 -19.66 -64.15
C ALA A 11 14.34 -21.17 -64.52
N SER A 12 13.29 -21.83 -63.97
CA SER A 12 12.34 -22.80 -64.61
C SER A 12 11.56 -23.52 -63.47
N SER A 13 10.33 -24.03 -63.53
CA SER A 13 9.26 -24.30 -64.52
C SER A 13 7.93 -24.48 -63.73
N GLY A 14 6.75 -24.09 -64.25
CA GLY A 14 5.64 -25.00 -64.64
C GLY A 14 5.00 -25.81 -63.48
N ARG A 15 3.68 -25.95 -63.27
CA ARG A 15 2.47 -25.80 -64.09
C ARG A 15 1.24 -25.91 -63.16
N GLN A 16 0.11 -25.40 -63.64
CA GLN A 16 -1.23 -25.32 -63.04
C GLN A 16 -1.85 -26.69 -62.71
N ASP A 17 -2.75 -26.71 -61.71
CA ASP A 17 -4.05 -27.40 -61.86
C ASP A 17 -5.17 -26.75 -61.03
N ARG A 18 -6.32 -26.60 -61.68
CA ARG A 18 -7.60 -26.10 -61.15
C ARG A 18 -8.31 -27.22 -60.40
N LEU A 19 -9.16 -26.88 -59.42
CA LEU A 19 -10.51 -27.45 -59.25
C LEU A 19 -11.27 -26.66 -58.16
N GLY A 20 -12.51 -26.28 -58.49
CA GLY A 20 -13.42 -25.50 -57.65
C GLY A 20 -14.14 -26.31 -56.56
N PRO A 21 -15.18 -25.71 -55.93
CA PRO A 21 -15.59 -26.01 -54.57
C PRO A 21 -16.57 -27.19 -54.48
N LYS A 22 -16.57 -27.87 -53.32
CA LYS A 22 -17.66 -28.76 -52.91
C LYS A 22 -18.32 -28.21 -51.65
N GLU A 23 -19.61 -27.94 -51.79
CA GLU A 23 -20.58 -27.79 -50.70
C GLU A 23 -20.65 -29.07 -49.86
N THR A 24 -20.80 -28.90 -48.54
CA THR A 24 -21.52 -29.83 -47.67
C THR A 24 -22.22 -29.07 -46.55
N GLU A 25 -23.48 -28.74 -46.82
CA GLU A 25 -24.67 -28.99 -45.99
C GLU A 25 -24.53 -29.14 -44.46
N GLY A 26 -25.09 -28.17 -43.74
CA GLY A 26 -26.25 -28.43 -42.88
C GLY A 26 -26.04 -29.10 -41.51
N ARG A 27 -25.95 -28.30 -40.45
CA ARG A 27 -26.56 -28.66 -39.15
C ARG A 27 -27.07 -27.42 -38.42
N ARG A 28 -28.38 -27.19 -38.54
CA ARG A 28 -29.16 -26.25 -37.71
C ARG A 28 -29.19 -26.77 -36.27
N ALA A 29 -28.63 -26.00 -35.34
CA ALA A 29 -28.91 -26.17 -33.92
C ALA A 29 -30.24 -25.47 -33.59
N ARG A 30 -31.16 -26.26 -33.06
CA ARG A 30 -32.50 -25.90 -32.60
C ARG A 30 -32.38 -25.01 -31.34
N VAL A 31 -32.66 -23.72 -31.46
CA VAL A 31 -32.92 -22.86 -30.29
C VAL A 31 -34.38 -23.07 -29.90
N GLU A 32 -34.61 -23.79 -28.81
CA GLU A 32 -35.92 -23.94 -28.19
C GLU A 32 -36.33 -22.60 -27.56
N ARG A 33 -37.44 -22.05 -28.06
CA ARG A 33 -38.22 -20.99 -27.40
C ARG A 33 -38.83 -21.58 -26.14
N LYS A 34 -38.41 -21.11 -24.97
CA LYS A 34 -39.24 -21.17 -23.77
C LYS A 34 -40.12 -19.93 -23.75
N GLU A 35 -41.38 -20.13 -24.09
CA GLU A 35 -42.45 -19.23 -23.67
C GLU A 35 -42.67 -19.46 -22.17
N SER A 36 -42.57 -18.41 -21.37
CA SER A 36 -43.12 -18.39 -20.02
C SER A 36 -44.04 -17.19 -19.88
N LEU A 37 -45.28 -17.52 -19.59
CA LEU A 37 -46.45 -16.69 -19.42
C LEU A 37 -46.23 -15.52 -18.45
N GLY A 38 -46.81 -14.38 -18.80
CA GLY A 38 -46.96 -13.26 -17.91
C GLY A 38 -47.88 -13.60 -16.73
N SER A 39 -47.53 -13.06 -15.57
CA SER A 39 -48.48 -12.83 -14.49
C SER A 39 -48.26 -11.42 -13.95
N SER A 40 -49.29 -10.62 -14.15
CA SER A 40 -49.47 -9.28 -13.62
C SER A 40 -50.08 -9.42 -12.23
N SER A 41 -49.40 -8.90 -11.21
CA SER A 41 -50.04 -8.60 -9.92
C SER A 41 -49.31 -7.45 -9.22
N HIS A 42 -49.93 -6.28 -9.39
CA HIS A 42 -50.02 -5.14 -8.49
C HIS A 42 -49.15 -5.16 -7.21
N VAL A 43 -48.22 -4.21 -7.13
CA VAL A 43 -47.63 -3.71 -5.88
C VAL A 43 -48.41 -2.45 -5.47
N PRO A 44 -49.02 -2.39 -4.27
CA PRO A 44 -49.68 -1.17 -3.83
C PRO A 44 -48.64 -0.11 -3.44
N GLN A 45 -48.84 1.10 -3.97
CA GLN A 45 -48.14 2.31 -3.57
C GLN A 45 -48.40 2.60 -2.09
N VAL A 46 -47.34 2.70 -1.30
CA VAL A 46 -47.41 3.33 0.03
C VAL A 46 -47.14 4.82 -0.17
N THR A 47 -48.18 5.60 0.10
CA THR A 47 -48.20 7.06 0.11
C THR A 47 -47.16 7.64 1.06
N ALA A 48 -46.41 8.63 0.55
CA ALA A 48 -45.51 9.47 1.32
C ALA A 48 -46.32 10.27 2.35
N HIS A 49 -45.99 10.09 3.64
CA HIS A 49 -46.40 11.01 4.69
C HIS A 49 -45.39 12.16 4.78
N THR A 50 -45.87 13.34 4.47
CA THR A 50 -45.24 14.64 4.70
C THR A 50 -44.90 14.80 6.19
N LEU A 51 -43.62 14.69 6.54
CA LEU A 51 -43.12 15.15 7.84
C LEU A 51 -42.69 16.61 7.70
N THR A 52 -43.55 17.46 8.24
CA THR A 52 -43.36 18.90 8.38
C THR A 52 -42.12 19.19 9.22
N SER A 53 -41.22 19.98 8.63
CA SER A 53 -40.03 20.55 9.25
C SER A 53 -40.37 21.33 10.53
N ARG A 54 -39.72 20.99 11.66
CA ARG A 54 -39.65 21.88 12.83
C ARG A 54 -38.43 22.82 12.70
N PRO A 55 -38.58 24.11 13.03
CA PRO A 55 -37.53 25.10 12.87
C PRO A 55 -36.44 24.97 13.94
N GLN A 56 -35.20 25.18 13.52
CA GLN A 56 -34.01 25.34 14.36
C GLN A 56 -34.05 26.69 15.10
N PRO A 57 -33.64 26.77 16.38
CA PRO A 57 -33.39 28.05 17.03
C PRO A 57 -32.06 28.65 16.55
N GLY A 58 -32.11 29.90 16.10
CA GLY A 58 -30.96 30.68 15.63
C GLY A 58 -29.97 31.09 16.74
N PRO A 59 -28.81 31.65 16.35
CA PRO A 59 -27.69 31.88 17.25
C PRO A 59 -27.89 33.14 18.11
N ALA A 60 -27.42 33.08 19.36
CA ALA A 60 -27.33 34.22 20.28
C ALA A 60 -26.07 35.08 20.00
N PRO A 61 -26.08 36.38 20.35
CA PRO A 61 -25.13 37.36 19.83
C PRO A 61 -23.78 37.40 20.56
N ALA A 62 -22.81 37.97 19.85
CA ALA A 62 -21.42 38.17 20.27
C ALA A 62 -21.28 39.15 21.45
N GLY A 63 -20.43 38.77 22.41
CA GLY A 63 -19.94 39.65 23.48
C GLY A 63 -18.48 40.03 23.22
N GLU A 64 -18.23 41.33 23.11
CA GLU A 64 -16.90 41.95 23.14
C GLU A 64 -16.29 41.89 24.54
N ARG A 65 -15.01 41.50 24.67
CA ARG A 65 -14.01 42.36 25.35
C ARG A 65 -12.55 41.88 25.27
N SER A 66 -11.73 42.89 24.96
CA SER A 66 -10.49 43.25 25.66
C SER A 66 -9.26 42.35 25.51
N THR A 67 -8.47 42.73 24.52
CA THR A 67 -7.00 42.84 24.52
C THR A 67 -6.29 42.70 25.88
N ARG A 68 -5.34 41.75 25.97
CA ARG A 68 -4.05 41.91 26.67
C ARG A 68 -2.99 41.02 26.00
N ARG A 69 -1.96 41.66 25.44
CA ARG A 69 -0.66 41.05 25.09
C ARG A 69 0.06 40.59 26.37
N PRO A 70 0.97 39.61 26.26
CA PRO A 70 2.35 40.00 26.49
C PRO A 70 3.38 39.40 25.50
N ALA A 71 4.40 40.23 25.29
CA ALA A 71 5.81 39.99 24.96
C ALA A 71 6.23 38.76 24.14
N ALA A 72 6.87 39.07 23.02
CA ALA A 72 7.73 38.19 22.26
C ALA A 72 8.99 37.79 23.07
N GLN A 73 9.39 36.53 22.95
CA GLN A 73 10.77 36.10 23.17
C GLN A 73 11.28 35.46 21.88
N THR A 74 12.29 36.10 21.32
CA THR A 74 13.10 35.63 20.20
C THR A 74 14.01 34.50 20.67
N HIS A 75 13.86 33.30 20.10
CA HIS A 75 14.88 32.26 20.17
C HIS A 75 15.34 31.88 18.76
N LEU A 76 16.63 32.07 18.52
CA LEU A 76 17.40 31.61 17.36
C LEU A 76 17.34 30.07 17.27
N PRO A 77 17.25 29.45 16.08
CA PRO A 77 17.46 28.02 15.97
C PRO A 77 18.95 27.73 15.96
N GLY A 78 19.43 27.13 17.07
CA GLY A 78 20.71 26.46 17.14
C GLY A 78 20.75 25.20 16.26
N SER A 79 21.95 24.90 15.78
CA SER A 79 22.34 23.70 15.04
C SER A 79 21.67 22.42 15.58
N LYS A 80 20.94 21.70 14.72
CA LYS A 80 20.45 20.35 15.02
C LYS A 80 21.61 19.37 14.85
N ASP A 81 22.26 19.04 15.97
CA ASP A 81 23.09 17.85 16.02
C ASP A 81 22.19 16.62 15.81
N LYS A 82 22.55 15.79 14.82
CA LYS A 82 21.91 14.49 14.58
C LYS A 82 22.09 13.65 15.85
N ALA A 83 21.02 13.45 16.61
CA ALA A 83 21.03 12.57 17.76
C ALA A 83 21.25 11.13 17.27
N LEU A 84 22.48 10.64 17.40
CA LEU A 84 22.76 9.21 17.32
C LEU A 84 22.11 8.57 18.54
N CYS A 85 21.30 7.52 18.36
CA CYS A 85 20.65 6.84 19.48
C CYS A 85 21.70 6.17 20.37
N THR A 86 22.19 6.90 21.36
CA THR A 86 23.04 6.40 22.43
C THR A 86 22.19 6.16 23.68
N HIS A 87 22.48 5.05 24.36
CA HIS A 87 21.67 4.41 25.39
C HIS A 87 21.12 5.32 26.51
N VAL A 88 19.84 5.14 26.82
CA VAL A 88 19.31 5.38 28.17
C VAL A 88 19.62 4.12 28.98
N THR A 89 20.51 4.23 29.96
CA THR A 89 20.76 3.17 30.95
C THR A 89 19.51 2.99 31.82
N PRO A 90 19.00 1.76 32.03
CA PRO A 90 17.90 1.55 32.95
C PRO A 90 18.36 1.87 34.38
N GLN A 91 17.69 2.81 35.04
CA GLN A 91 17.90 3.07 36.46
C GLN A 91 17.54 1.82 37.27
N ARG A 92 18.49 1.39 38.08
CA ARG A 92 18.40 0.26 39.00
C ARG A 92 17.34 0.57 40.07
N VAL A 93 16.10 0.10 39.88
CA VAL A 93 15.08 0.15 40.94
C VAL A 93 15.48 -0.87 42.01
N LYS A 94 16.02 -0.38 43.13
CA LYS A 94 16.26 -1.20 44.32
C LYS A 94 14.90 -1.58 44.92
N ARG A 95 14.51 -2.85 44.80
CA ARG A 95 13.42 -3.42 45.61
C ARG A 95 13.91 -3.62 47.05
N PRO A 96 13.10 -3.31 48.08
CA PRO A 96 13.45 -3.63 49.45
C PRO A 96 13.36 -5.15 49.68
N ALA A 97 14.28 -5.67 50.49
CA ALA A 97 14.32 -7.06 50.89
C ALA A 97 13.10 -7.40 51.77
N ALA A 98 12.31 -8.38 51.35
CA ALA A 98 11.33 -9.03 52.21
C ALA A 98 11.96 -10.28 52.84
N ALA A 99 11.73 -10.43 54.14
CA ALA A 99 12.33 -11.42 55.01
C ALA A 99 11.97 -12.87 54.62
N ALA A 100 12.96 -13.73 54.84
CA ALA A 100 12.91 -15.17 54.59
C ALA A 100 11.92 -15.90 55.50
N TRP A 101 11.14 -16.81 54.92
CA TRP A 101 10.62 -17.99 55.60
C TRP A 101 11.04 -19.21 54.78
N MET A 102 11.73 -20.13 55.46
CA MET A 102 12.26 -21.39 54.93
C MET A 102 11.14 -22.32 54.47
N THR A 103 11.22 -22.77 53.22
CA THR A 103 10.70 -24.08 52.81
C THR A 103 11.72 -24.78 51.91
N LEU A 104 11.94 -26.05 52.23
CA LEU A 104 12.92 -26.96 51.67
C LEU A 104 12.38 -27.54 50.35
N ALA A 105 12.97 -27.22 49.20
CA ALA A 105 12.76 -27.99 47.97
C ALA A 105 13.87 -27.78 46.94
N CYS A 106 14.57 -28.88 46.66
CA CYS A 106 15.24 -29.29 45.42
C CYS A 106 16.14 -28.27 44.68
N SER A 107 17.45 -28.49 44.80
CA SER A 107 18.47 -27.95 43.91
C SER A 107 18.25 -28.39 42.46
N MET A 108 17.68 -27.51 41.64
CA MET A 108 17.97 -27.42 40.22
C MET A 108 18.39 -25.98 39.96
N ALA A 109 19.69 -25.72 40.09
CA ALA A 109 20.28 -24.48 39.64
C ALA A 109 20.17 -24.45 38.10
N ILE A 110 19.07 -23.89 37.60
CA ILE A 110 19.01 -23.40 36.23
C ILE A 110 19.90 -22.15 36.23
N LEU A 111 21.09 -22.28 35.65
CA LEU A 111 21.83 -21.13 35.14
C LEU A 111 20.91 -20.49 34.10
N GLU A 112 20.10 -19.52 34.51
CA GLU A 112 19.62 -18.50 33.59
C GLU A 112 20.89 -17.80 33.10
N GLU A 113 21.37 -18.22 31.94
CA GLU A 113 22.22 -17.39 31.11
C GLU A 113 21.47 -16.07 30.93
N PHE A 114 21.87 -15.07 31.72
CA PHE A 114 21.62 -13.68 31.41
C PHE A 114 22.30 -13.44 30.07
N ILE A 115 21.60 -13.71 28.97
CA ILE A 115 22.02 -13.31 27.64
C ILE A 115 22.11 -11.78 27.74
N PRO A 116 23.32 -11.20 27.70
CA PRO A 116 23.44 -9.75 27.75
C PRO A 116 22.70 -9.21 26.54
N ALA A 117 21.77 -8.28 26.77
CA ALA A 117 21.11 -7.56 25.68
C ALA A 117 22.20 -7.05 24.73
N PRO A 118 22.07 -7.27 23.40
CA PRO A 118 23.12 -6.91 22.46
C PRO A 118 23.48 -5.43 22.63
N ALA A 119 24.74 -5.18 22.96
CA ALA A 119 25.30 -3.85 23.18
C ALA A 119 25.44 -3.14 21.83
N GLY A 120 24.33 -2.56 21.35
CA GLY A 120 24.30 -1.73 20.15
C GLY A 120 22.96 -1.02 20.01
N PRO A 121 22.88 0.05 19.19
CA PRO A 121 21.60 0.65 18.86
C PRO A 121 20.67 -0.41 18.24
N GLY A 122 19.40 -0.37 18.65
CA GLY A 122 18.39 -1.28 18.13
C GLY A 122 18.28 -1.21 16.60
N PRO A 123 17.78 -2.26 15.95
CA PRO A 123 17.78 -2.35 14.49
C PRO A 123 16.97 -1.21 13.87
N ARG A 124 17.48 -0.62 12.79
CA ARG A 124 16.76 0.46 12.06
C ARG A 124 15.82 -0.05 10.99
N THR A 125 16.09 -1.24 10.46
CA THR A 125 15.38 -1.81 9.32
C THR A 125 15.23 -3.32 9.46
N CYS A 126 14.30 -3.90 8.71
CA CYS A 126 14.20 -5.36 8.60
C CYS A 126 15.46 -5.99 7.97
N LYS A 127 16.20 -5.23 7.15
CA LYS A 127 17.49 -5.67 6.61
C LYS A 127 18.54 -5.88 7.71
N GLU A 128 18.62 -4.97 8.67
CA GLU A 128 19.50 -5.16 9.84
C GLU A 128 19.09 -6.34 10.70
N LEU A 129 17.79 -6.54 10.92
CA LEU A 129 17.27 -7.72 11.63
C LEU A 129 17.70 -9.02 10.94
N LEU A 130 17.57 -9.07 9.61
CA LEU A 130 18.02 -10.23 8.82
C LEU A 130 19.52 -10.50 9.00
N THR A 131 20.36 -9.46 8.93
CA THR A 131 21.82 -9.60 9.17
C THR A 131 22.14 -10.03 10.61
N ARG A 132 21.29 -9.71 11.58
CA ARG A 132 21.40 -10.16 12.98
C ARG A 132 20.83 -11.57 13.21
N GLY A 133 20.43 -12.29 12.17
CA GLY A 133 19.97 -13.69 12.26
C GLY A 133 18.47 -13.89 12.44
N HIS A 134 17.65 -12.85 12.23
CA HIS A 134 16.20 -12.99 12.19
C HIS A 134 15.74 -13.43 10.81
N PHE A 135 15.62 -14.75 10.60
CA PHE A 135 15.29 -15.34 9.29
C PHE A 135 13.79 -15.58 9.05
N LEU A 136 12.95 -15.50 10.08
CA LEU A 136 11.52 -15.72 9.95
C LEU A 136 10.79 -14.39 9.74
N SER A 137 9.93 -14.35 8.72
CA SER A 137 9.01 -13.23 8.51
C SER A 137 8.08 -13.05 9.70
N GLY A 138 7.79 -11.81 10.06
CA GLY A 138 6.94 -11.51 11.21
C GLY A 138 7.12 -10.09 11.74
N TRP A 139 6.34 -9.76 12.76
CA TRP A 139 6.36 -8.45 13.40
C TRP A 139 7.58 -8.29 14.31
N HIS A 140 8.35 -7.23 14.08
CA HIS A 140 9.55 -6.90 14.83
C HIS A 140 9.58 -5.42 15.18
N THR A 141 10.26 -5.08 16.27
CA THR A 141 10.49 -3.67 16.63
C THR A 141 11.77 -3.16 16.01
N ILE A 142 11.66 -2.03 15.32
CA ILE A 142 12.78 -1.22 14.81
C ILE A 142 12.75 0.17 15.44
N TYR A 143 13.83 0.94 15.29
CA TYR A 143 13.94 2.29 15.85
C TYR A 143 14.08 3.33 14.74
N LEU A 144 13.10 4.23 14.64
CA LEU A 144 13.08 5.34 13.68
C LEU A 144 14.21 6.35 13.95
N PRO A 145 14.55 7.25 13.01
CA PRO A 145 15.65 8.21 13.17
C PRO A 145 15.61 9.06 14.45
N ASP A 146 14.42 9.38 14.96
CA ASP A 146 14.17 10.10 16.22
C ASP A 146 14.18 9.19 17.47
N CYS A 147 14.67 7.95 17.31
CA CYS A 147 14.72 6.89 18.31
C CYS A 147 13.36 6.37 18.78
N GLN A 148 12.25 6.72 18.11
CA GLN A 148 10.95 6.14 18.43
C GLN A 148 10.87 4.67 18.00
N PRO A 149 10.40 3.76 18.87
CA PRO A 149 10.18 2.37 18.52
C PRO A 149 8.97 2.25 17.58
N LEU A 150 9.10 1.47 16.52
CA LEU A 150 8.02 1.14 15.60
C LEU A 150 8.01 -0.37 15.36
N THR A 151 6.85 -1.00 15.58
CA THR A 151 6.64 -2.41 15.25
C THR A 151 6.22 -2.54 13.79
N VAL A 152 7.01 -3.25 13.00
CA VAL A 152 6.83 -3.42 11.55
C VAL A 152 6.78 -4.88 11.16
N LEU A 153 6.09 -5.18 10.07
CA LEU A 153 6.12 -6.51 9.46
C LEU A 153 7.38 -6.63 8.59
N CYS A 154 8.25 -7.58 8.96
CA CYS A 154 9.40 -7.94 8.16
C CYS A 154 9.08 -9.14 7.27
N ASP A 155 9.34 -8.99 5.97
CA ASP A 155 9.41 -10.10 5.02
C ASP A 155 10.88 -10.49 4.85
N MET A 156 11.22 -11.67 5.38
CA MET A 156 12.56 -12.22 5.42
C MET A 156 12.82 -13.27 4.33
N ASP A 157 11.86 -13.51 3.43
CA ASP A 157 11.92 -14.59 2.44
C ASP A 157 12.01 -14.04 1.01
N THR A 158 11.10 -13.14 0.65
CA THR A 158 10.98 -12.65 -0.74
C THR A 158 12.25 -11.96 -1.21
N ASP A 159 12.79 -12.39 -2.36
CA ASP A 159 13.93 -11.74 -3.04
C ASP A 159 15.14 -11.50 -2.10
N GLY A 160 15.46 -12.51 -1.27
CA GLY A 160 16.56 -12.46 -0.30
C GLY A 160 16.24 -11.74 1.02
N GLY A 161 14.97 -11.39 1.25
CA GLY A 161 14.46 -10.93 2.54
C GLY A 161 14.94 -9.54 2.98
N GLY A 162 14.60 -9.19 4.22
CA GLY A 162 14.97 -7.92 4.85
C GLY A 162 14.08 -6.75 4.41
N TRP A 163 12.88 -7.05 3.91
CA TRP A 163 11.91 -6.05 3.48
C TRP A 163 11.04 -5.61 4.66
N THR A 164 10.77 -4.31 4.74
CA THR A 164 9.78 -3.74 5.66
C THR A 164 8.48 -3.51 4.91
N VAL A 165 7.44 -4.29 5.24
CA VAL A 165 6.11 -4.21 4.61
C VAL A 165 5.33 -3.06 5.24
N PHE A 166 4.84 -2.13 4.42
CA PHE A 166 4.08 -0.96 4.89
C PHE A 166 2.62 -0.93 4.42
N GLN A 167 2.24 -1.79 3.47
CA GLN A 167 0.87 -2.00 3.05
C GLN A 167 0.63 -3.49 2.84
N ARG A 168 -0.52 -3.99 3.30
CA ARG A 168 -0.96 -5.36 3.06
C ARG A 168 -2.46 -5.44 2.85
N ARG A 169 -2.88 -6.09 1.76
CA ARG A 169 -4.24 -6.53 1.43
C ARG A 169 -4.24 -8.04 1.25
N SER A 170 -5.28 -8.75 1.69
CA SER A 170 -5.35 -10.21 1.60
C SER A 170 -6.76 -10.79 1.60
N ASP A 171 -7.75 -10.12 2.22
CA ASP A 171 -9.08 -10.69 2.42
C ASP A 171 -10.25 -9.68 2.42
N GLY A 172 -9.94 -8.38 2.43
CA GLY A 172 -10.92 -7.30 2.51
C GLY A 172 -11.54 -7.12 3.90
N SER A 173 -10.92 -7.64 4.96
CA SER A 173 -11.37 -7.49 6.34
C SER A 173 -11.25 -6.06 6.87
N VAL A 174 -10.38 -5.24 6.27
CA VAL A 174 -10.17 -3.85 6.68
C VAL A 174 -10.67 -2.90 5.61
N ASP A 175 -11.45 -1.90 6.02
CA ASP A 175 -11.85 -0.79 5.15
C ASP A 175 -10.66 0.14 4.90
N PHE A 176 -10.29 0.33 3.63
CA PHE A 176 -9.24 1.24 3.17
C PHE A 176 -9.79 2.58 2.65
N TYR A 177 -11.10 2.77 2.55
CA TYR A 177 -11.68 4.05 2.13
C TYR A 177 -11.76 5.06 3.30
N ARG A 178 -10.57 5.44 3.79
CA ARG A 178 -10.36 6.24 5.00
C ARG A 178 -9.98 7.68 4.70
N ASP A 179 -10.00 8.50 5.75
CA ASP A 179 -9.66 9.92 5.72
C ASP A 179 -8.14 10.18 5.83
N TRP A 180 -7.73 11.44 5.68
CA TRP A 180 -6.33 11.88 5.77
C TRP A 180 -5.70 11.49 7.11
N ALA A 181 -6.43 11.71 8.22
CA ALA A 181 -5.94 11.46 9.56
C ALA A 181 -5.67 9.97 9.84
N ALA A 182 -6.44 9.06 9.23
CA ALA A 182 -6.20 7.63 9.27
C ALA A 182 -4.99 7.24 8.43
N TYR A 183 -4.87 7.72 7.18
CA TYR A 183 -3.71 7.42 6.34
C TYR A 183 -2.41 7.98 6.89
N LYS A 184 -2.45 9.14 7.56
CA LYS A 184 -1.34 9.74 8.29
C LYS A 184 -0.81 8.83 9.40
N ARG A 185 -1.70 8.38 10.30
CA ARG A 185 -1.33 7.62 11.51
C ARG A 185 -1.16 6.12 11.28
N GLY A 186 -1.76 5.57 10.22
CA GLY A 186 -1.85 4.14 9.98
C GLY A 186 -3.12 3.52 10.57
N PHE A 187 -3.51 2.37 10.04
CA PHE A 187 -4.71 1.63 10.45
C PHE A 187 -4.61 0.15 10.03
N GLY A 188 -5.52 -0.67 10.58
CA GLY A 188 -5.61 -2.09 10.28
C GLY A 188 -5.18 -2.97 11.45
N SER A 189 -4.69 -4.17 11.15
CA SER A 189 -4.34 -5.18 12.15
C SER A 189 -3.04 -5.87 11.80
N GLN A 190 -2.25 -6.18 12.84
CA GLN A 190 -1.04 -6.99 12.68
C GLN A 190 -1.34 -8.41 12.19
N LEU A 191 -2.55 -8.91 12.45
CA LEU A 191 -2.97 -10.25 12.06
C LEU A 191 -3.49 -10.33 10.61
N GLY A 192 -3.63 -9.21 9.91
CA GLY A 192 -4.27 -9.17 8.60
C GLY A 192 -3.82 -7.97 7.76
N GLU A 193 -4.80 -7.21 7.27
CA GLU A 193 -4.58 -6.06 6.39
C GLU A 193 -4.21 -4.80 7.18
N PHE A 194 -3.31 -3.99 6.64
CA PHE A 194 -2.93 -2.72 7.26
C PHE A 194 -2.32 -1.73 6.27
N TRP A 195 -2.38 -0.46 6.66
CA TRP A 195 -1.54 0.62 6.16
C TRP A 195 -0.70 1.14 7.33
N LEU A 196 0.62 1.14 7.18
CA LEU A 196 1.53 1.44 8.29
C LEU A 196 1.41 2.89 8.78
N GLY A 197 1.00 3.82 7.90
CA GLY A 197 0.86 5.24 8.20
C GLY A 197 1.89 6.10 7.48
N ASN A 198 1.44 7.20 6.87
CA ASN A 198 2.29 8.06 6.05
C ASN A 198 3.43 8.70 6.83
N ASP A 199 3.22 9.04 8.11
CA ASP A 199 4.29 9.57 8.96
C ASP A 199 5.40 8.53 9.17
N HIS A 200 5.01 7.26 9.38
CA HIS A 200 5.95 6.16 9.54
C HIS A 200 6.66 5.82 8.23
N ILE A 201 5.96 5.80 7.10
CA ILE A 201 6.56 5.55 5.78
C ILE A 201 7.53 6.67 5.41
N HIS A 202 7.19 7.94 5.68
CA HIS A 202 8.11 9.06 5.51
C HIS A 202 9.38 8.86 6.34
N ALA A 203 9.24 8.57 7.64
CA ALA A 203 10.39 8.37 8.53
C ALA A 203 11.30 7.20 8.10
N LEU A 204 10.71 6.10 7.62
CA LEU A 204 11.44 4.93 7.12
C LEU A 204 12.20 5.20 5.83
N THR A 205 11.65 6.06 4.97
CA THR A 205 12.20 6.30 3.62
C THR A 205 12.99 7.60 3.49
N ALA A 206 13.06 8.40 4.56
CA ALA A 206 13.76 9.69 4.57
C ALA A 206 15.30 9.57 4.54
N GLN A 207 15.87 8.43 4.95
CA GLN A 207 17.31 8.22 5.01
C GLN A 207 17.75 7.05 4.13
N GLY A 208 18.88 7.24 3.45
CA GLY A 208 19.40 6.25 2.51
C GLY A 208 18.54 6.10 1.27
N THR A 209 18.88 5.13 0.42
CA THR A 209 18.12 4.80 -0.79
C THR A 209 17.36 3.50 -0.53
N ASN A 210 16.03 3.58 -0.51
CA ASN A 210 15.18 2.42 -0.29
C ASN A 210 14.61 1.96 -1.63
N GLU A 211 14.88 0.72 -2.06
CA GLU A 211 14.14 0.13 -3.17
C GLU A 211 12.70 -0.18 -2.73
N LEU A 212 11.77 -0.12 -3.68
CA LEU A 212 10.38 -0.53 -3.49
C LEU A 212 10.13 -1.82 -4.26
N ARG A 213 9.44 -2.74 -3.61
CA ARG A 213 8.82 -3.90 -4.24
C ARG A 213 7.32 -3.90 -3.97
N VAL A 214 6.55 -4.19 -5.00
CA VAL A 214 5.12 -4.47 -4.94
C VAL A 214 4.92 -5.93 -5.31
N ASP A 215 4.33 -6.72 -4.43
CA ASP A 215 3.93 -8.11 -4.69
C ASP A 215 2.42 -8.20 -4.80
N LEU A 216 1.94 -8.91 -5.82
CA LEU A 216 0.53 -9.05 -6.16
C LEU A 216 0.21 -10.53 -6.39
N VAL A 217 -0.96 -10.97 -5.91
CA VAL A 217 -1.49 -12.32 -6.20
C VAL A 217 -2.93 -12.19 -6.65
N ASP A 218 -3.26 -12.80 -7.78
CA ASP A 218 -4.63 -12.86 -8.29
C ASP A 218 -5.40 -14.04 -7.66
N PHE A 219 -6.73 -14.09 -7.85
CA PHE A 219 -7.57 -15.16 -7.29
C PHE A 219 -7.34 -16.53 -7.94
N GLU A 220 -6.58 -16.58 -9.03
CA GLU A 220 -6.14 -17.81 -9.68
C GLU A 220 -4.79 -18.30 -9.11
N GLY A 221 -4.19 -17.57 -8.16
CA GLY A 221 -2.91 -17.91 -7.53
C GLY A 221 -1.68 -17.49 -8.34
N ASN A 222 -1.84 -16.66 -9.38
CA ASN A 222 -0.70 -16.17 -10.14
C ASN A 222 -0.01 -15.03 -9.39
N HIS A 223 1.29 -15.20 -9.17
CA HIS A 223 2.14 -14.20 -8.50
C HIS A 223 2.73 -13.22 -9.53
N GLN A 224 2.60 -11.93 -9.24
CA GLN A 224 3.20 -10.86 -10.01
C GLN A 224 3.94 -9.89 -9.09
N PHE A 225 4.96 -9.21 -9.60
CA PHE A 225 5.66 -8.19 -8.85
C PHE A 225 6.14 -7.03 -9.73
N ALA A 226 6.47 -5.90 -9.10
CA ALA A 226 7.15 -4.75 -9.70
C ALA A 226 8.19 -4.18 -8.73
N LYS A 227 9.40 -3.88 -9.22
CA LYS A 227 10.50 -3.28 -8.46
C LYS A 227 10.89 -1.91 -8.99
N TYR A 228 11.20 -1.00 -8.09
CA TYR A 228 11.66 0.36 -8.40
C TYR A 228 12.95 0.65 -7.65
N ARG A 229 13.87 1.34 -8.32
CA ARG A 229 15.24 1.60 -7.84
C ARG A 229 15.28 2.37 -6.53
N SER A 230 14.37 3.32 -6.35
CA SER A 230 14.26 4.11 -5.13
C SER A 230 12.80 4.48 -4.87
N PHE A 231 12.46 4.66 -3.61
CA PHE A 231 11.15 5.08 -3.15
C PHE A 231 11.30 5.90 -1.88
N GLN A 232 10.66 7.06 -1.90
CA GLN A 232 10.57 7.95 -0.76
C GLN A 232 9.20 8.61 -0.74
N VAL A 233 8.69 8.79 0.47
CA VAL A 233 7.50 9.59 0.73
C VAL A 233 7.95 10.86 1.46
N ALA A 234 7.59 12.03 0.94
CA ALA A 234 7.92 13.31 1.56
C ALA A 234 7.13 13.53 2.88
N GLY A 235 7.43 14.60 3.61
CA GLY A 235 6.70 14.93 4.83
C GLY A 235 5.29 15.44 4.55
N GLU A 236 4.47 15.59 5.60
CA GLU A 236 3.10 16.10 5.50
C GLU A 236 3.02 17.52 4.91
N ALA A 237 4.02 18.37 5.17
CA ALA A 237 4.10 19.71 4.59
C ALA A 237 4.18 19.69 3.05
N GLU A 238 4.71 18.59 2.49
CA GLU A 238 4.70 18.29 1.06
C GLU A 238 3.65 17.22 0.72
N LYS A 239 2.60 17.09 1.54
CA LYS A 239 1.44 16.23 1.33
C LYS A 239 1.82 14.78 1.00
N TYR A 240 2.87 14.28 1.66
CA TYR A 240 3.38 12.94 1.44
C TYR A 240 3.71 12.61 -0.03
N LYS A 241 4.21 13.60 -0.79
CA LYS A 241 4.60 13.44 -2.20
C LYS A 241 5.41 12.17 -2.45
N LEU A 242 5.08 11.46 -3.52
CA LEU A 242 5.83 10.28 -3.97
C LEU A 242 7.08 10.70 -4.74
N VAL A 243 8.26 10.37 -4.22
CA VAL A 243 9.55 10.47 -4.93
C VAL A 243 9.97 9.05 -5.33
N LEU A 244 9.87 8.74 -6.62
CA LEU A 244 10.07 7.38 -7.14
C LEU A 244 11.22 7.32 -8.14
N GLY A 245 12.14 6.38 -7.95
CA GLY A 245 13.19 6.06 -8.91
C GLY A 245 12.68 5.38 -10.17
N GLY A 246 13.60 4.98 -11.04
CA GLY A 246 13.25 4.23 -12.26
C GLY A 246 12.69 2.84 -11.92
N PHE A 247 11.70 2.40 -12.69
CA PHE A 247 11.28 0.99 -12.73
C PHE A 247 12.48 0.11 -13.11
N LEU A 248 12.64 -1.01 -12.42
CA LEU A 248 13.72 -1.96 -12.63
C LEU A 248 13.24 -3.15 -13.45
N GLU A 249 12.31 -3.91 -12.87
CA GLU A 249 11.84 -5.19 -13.41
C GLU A 249 10.53 -5.61 -12.72
N GLY A 250 9.91 -6.66 -13.25
CA GLY A 250 8.74 -7.30 -12.65
C GLY A 250 7.67 -7.64 -13.67
N ASN A 251 7.11 -8.84 -13.55
CA ASN A 251 6.07 -9.35 -14.45
C ASN A 251 4.70 -8.68 -14.25
N ALA A 252 4.51 -7.83 -13.23
CA ALA A 252 3.33 -6.96 -13.14
C ALA A 252 3.41 -5.75 -14.08
N GLY A 253 4.59 -5.43 -14.61
CA GLY A 253 4.85 -4.20 -15.36
C GLY A 253 4.79 -2.93 -14.50
N ASP A 254 4.96 -1.78 -15.14
CA ASP A 254 4.99 -0.47 -14.47
C ASP A 254 3.61 0.20 -14.47
N SER A 255 3.05 0.39 -13.27
CA SER A 255 1.84 1.18 -13.04
C SER A 255 2.00 2.21 -11.91
N LEU A 256 3.23 2.53 -11.52
CA LEU A 256 3.52 3.52 -10.47
C LEU A 256 4.34 4.72 -10.98
N SER A 257 5.10 4.60 -12.07
CA SER A 257 5.90 5.72 -12.58
C SER A 257 5.07 6.95 -12.97
N SER A 258 3.82 6.77 -13.41
CA SER A 258 2.89 7.87 -13.72
C SER A 258 2.43 8.66 -12.49
N HIS A 259 2.64 8.09 -11.29
CA HIS A 259 2.32 8.69 -9.99
C HIS A 259 3.52 9.41 -9.38
N ARG A 260 4.69 9.38 -10.05
CA ARG A 260 5.88 10.11 -9.60
C ARG A 260 5.57 11.59 -9.43
N ASP A 261 6.12 12.16 -8.37
CA ASP A 261 6.01 13.57 -7.97
C ASP A 261 4.58 14.04 -7.67
N GLN A 262 3.62 13.12 -7.55
CA GLN A 262 2.25 13.46 -7.14
C GLN A 262 2.09 13.48 -5.62
N PHE A 263 1.20 14.34 -5.15
CA PHE A 263 0.79 14.39 -3.75
C PHE A 263 -0.16 13.26 -3.42
N PHE A 264 -0.16 12.84 -2.16
CA PHE A 264 -1.15 11.89 -1.68
C PHE A 264 -2.51 12.57 -1.53
N SER A 265 -3.59 11.87 -1.86
CA SER A 265 -4.97 12.37 -1.72
C SER A 265 -5.85 11.32 -1.03
N THR A 266 -6.77 11.81 -0.20
CA THR A 266 -7.85 11.03 0.44
C THR A 266 -9.18 11.68 0.10
N LYS A 267 -10.29 10.99 0.42
CA LYS A 267 -11.64 11.50 0.16
C LYS A 267 -11.94 12.87 0.76
N ASP A 268 -11.27 13.24 1.85
CA ASP A 268 -11.44 14.50 2.58
C ASP A 268 -10.32 15.53 2.32
N GLN A 269 -9.29 15.16 1.57
CA GLN A 269 -8.19 16.05 1.23
C GLN A 269 -7.71 15.78 -0.20
N ASP A 270 -8.23 16.56 -1.14
CA ASP A 270 -7.91 16.50 -2.55
C ASP A 270 -6.63 17.30 -2.86
N ASN A 271 -5.60 16.60 -3.34
CA ASN A 271 -4.33 17.16 -3.79
C ASN A 271 -3.94 16.64 -5.19
N ASP A 272 -4.89 16.09 -5.93
CA ASP A 272 -4.62 15.52 -7.26
C ASP A 272 -4.73 16.60 -8.37
N ASN A 273 -4.42 16.22 -9.61
CA ASN A 273 -4.43 17.13 -10.77
C ASN A 273 -5.71 17.03 -11.59
N HIS A 274 -6.73 16.33 -11.09
CA HIS A 274 -8.00 16.17 -11.77
C HIS A 274 -8.97 17.29 -11.35
N SER A 275 -9.95 17.60 -12.19
CA SER A 275 -10.93 18.68 -11.90
C SER A 275 -11.96 18.30 -10.83
N GLY A 276 -11.91 17.06 -10.35
CA GLY A 276 -12.75 16.53 -9.27
C GLY A 276 -11.99 15.44 -8.54
N ASN A 277 -12.50 14.99 -7.40
CA ASN A 277 -11.72 14.20 -6.45
C ASN A 277 -11.51 12.74 -6.91
N CYS A 278 -10.28 12.37 -7.26
CA CYS A 278 -9.94 11.01 -7.67
C CYS A 278 -10.15 9.98 -6.55
N ALA A 279 -9.88 10.36 -5.30
CA ALA A 279 -10.03 9.48 -4.15
C ALA A 279 -11.51 9.10 -3.93
N GLU A 280 -12.41 10.08 -4.06
CA GLU A 280 -13.86 9.83 -4.04
C GLU A 280 -14.33 8.99 -5.22
N GLN A 281 -13.91 9.34 -6.44
CA GLN A 281 -14.34 8.66 -7.65
C GLN A 281 -13.90 7.18 -7.67
N TYR A 282 -12.65 6.89 -7.30
CA TYR A 282 -12.06 5.55 -7.36
C TYR A 282 -11.98 4.83 -6.00
N HIS A 283 -12.63 5.38 -4.96
CA HIS A 283 -12.84 4.76 -3.66
C HIS A 283 -11.55 4.20 -3.03
N GLY A 284 -10.53 5.04 -2.94
CA GLY A 284 -9.24 4.70 -2.35
C GLY A 284 -8.53 5.94 -1.80
N ALA A 285 -7.24 5.77 -1.52
CA ALA A 285 -6.33 6.89 -1.25
C ALA A 285 -4.97 6.56 -1.83
N TRP A 286 -4.40 7.51 -2.58
CA TRP A 286 -3.21 7.26 -3.38
C TRP A 286 -2.53 8.56 -3.78
N TRP A 287 -1.36 8.43 -4.41
CA TRP A 287 -0.70 9.53 -5.12
C TRP A 287 -1.38 9.77 -6.48
N TYR A 288 -2.66 10.13 -6.47
CA TYR A 288 -3.44 10.32 -7.69
C TYR A 288 -2.87 11.46 -8.55
N ASN A 289 -2.89 11.26 -9.87
CA ASN A 289 -2.62 12.29 -10.87
C ASN A 289 -3.97 12.74 -11.49
N ALA A 290 -4.37 12.15 -12.63
CA ALA A 290 -5.68 12.35 -13.24
C ALA A 290 -6.17 11.07 -13.97
N CYS A 291 -6.49 9.98 -13.28
CA CYS A 291 -6.38 9.76 -11.83
C CYS A 291 -5.31 8.74 -11.47
N HIS A 292 -5.31 7.53 -12.07
CA HIS A 292 -4.33 6.51 -11.72
C HIS A 292 -4.03 5.48 -12.79
N SER A 293 -2.86 4.85 -12.69
CA SER A 293 -2.59 3.51 -13.26
C SER A 293 -2.52 2.41 -12.20
N SER A 294 -2.43 2.75 -10.91
CA SER A 294 -2.53 1.80 -9.80
C SER A 294 -3.42 2.34 -8.68
N ASN A 295 -4.16 1.45 -8.01
CA ASN A 295 -5.08 1.80 -6.92
C ASN A 295 -5.09 0.70 -5.85
N LEU A 296 -3.93 0.36 -5.28
CA LEU A 296 -3.79 -0.78 -4.37
C LEU A 296 -4.54 -0.61 -3.02
N ASN A 297 -4.92 0.64 -2.72
CA ASN A 297 -5.75 1.00 -1.57
C ASN A 297 -7.25 1.15 -1.93
N GLY A 298 -7.63 0.74 -3.14
CA GLY A 298 -9.03 0.71 -3.57
C GLY A 298 -9.86 -0.36 -2.86
N ARG A 299 -11.12 -0.49 -3.30
CA ARG A 299 -12.06 -1.46 -2.73
C ARG A 299 -11.60 -2.89 -3.00
N TYR A 300 -11.83 -3.78 -2.05
CA TYR A 300 -11.53 -5.20 -2.21
C TYR A 300 -12.67 -5.89 -2.98
N LEU A 301 -12.57 -5.94 -4.32
CA LEU A 301 -13.67 -6.36 -5.21
C LEU A 301 -13.56 -7.82 -5.69
N ARG A 302 -12.59 -8.57 -5.18
CA ARG A 302 -12.45 -10.03 -5.36
C ARG A 302 -12.40 -10.49 -6.83
N GLY A 303 -11.38 -10.07 -7.57
CA GLY A 303 -11.18 -10.46 -8.96
C GLY A 303 -11.92 -9.55 -9.95
N LEU A 304 -12.54 -10.14 -10.98
CA LEU A 304 -13.23 -9.39 -12.03
C LEU A 304 -14.40 -8.56 -11.48
N HIS A 305 -14.48 -7.30 -11.88
CA HIS A 305 -15.55 -6.40 -11.47
C HIS A 305 -16.01 -5.46 -12.59
N THR A 306 -17.31 -5.11 -12.58
CA THR A 306 -17.95 -4.28 -13.62
C THR A 306 -17.75 -2.78 -13.40
N SER A 307 -17.57 -2.34 -12.15
CA SER A 307 -17.24 -0.95 -11.84
C SER A 307 -15.86 -0.59 -12.38
N TYR A 308 -15.70 0.63 -12.90
CA TYR A 308 -14.44 1.03 -13.52
C TYR A 308 -13.41 1.47 -12.49
N ALA A 309 -12.24 0.79 -12.48
CA ALA A 309 -11.00 1.24 -11.85
C ALA A 309 -11.02 1.52 -10.33
N ASN A 310 -12.04 1.08 -9.59
CA ASN A 310 -12.23 1.34 -8.16
C ASN A 310 -11.85 0.16 -7.22
N GLY A 311 -11.18 -0.85 -7.75
CA GLY A 311 -10.67 -2.03 -7.03
C GLY A 311 -9.20 -1.90 -6.63
N VAL A 312 -8.64 -2.97 -6.04
CA VAL A 312 -7.18 -3.15 -5.83
C VAL A 312 -6.52 -3.42 -7.18
N ASN A 313 -6.27 -2.36 -7.94
CA ASN A 313 -5.95 -2.45 -9.37
C ASN A 313 -4.48 -2.13 -9.68
N TRP A 314 -3.94 -2.84 -10.67
CA TRP A 314 -2.63 -2.57 -11.28
C TRP A 314 -2.76 -2.67 -12.81
N ARG A 315 -2.80 -1.53 -13.51
CA ARG A 315 -3.20 -1.45 -14.92
C ARG A 315 -2.38 -2.35 -15.83
N SER A 316 -1.06 -2.33 -15.71
CA SER A 316 -0.14 -3.10 -16.56
C SER A 316 -0.19 -4.61 -16.30
N GLY A 317 -0.78 -5.03 -15.18
CA GLY A 317 -0.99 -6.43 -14.83
C GLY A 317 -2.35 -6.93 -15.34
N ARG A 318 -3.39 -6.79 -14.52
CA ARG A 318 -4.76 -7.29 -14.82
C ARG A 318 -5.74 -6.21 -15.29
N GLY A 319 -5.26 -4.99 -15.55
CA GLY A 319 -6.08 -3.88 -16.02
C GLY A 319 -6.89 -3.17 -14.93
N TYR A 320 -7.95 -2.47 -15.32
CA TYR A 320 -8.79 -1.65 -14.43
C TYR A 320 -10.05 -2.35 -13.92
N ASN A 321 -10.32 -3.57 -14.40
CA ASN A 321 -11.55 -4.33 -14.10
C ASN A 321 -11.24 -5.63 -13.35
N TYR A 322 -10.07 -5.72 -12.71
CA TYR A 322 -9.68 -6.86 -11.90
C TYR A 322 -8.99 -6.38 -10.61
N SER A 323 -9.58 -6.72 -9.47
CA SER A 323 -9.05 -6.44 -8.13
C SER A 323 -8.25 -7.63 -7.62
N TYR A 324 -6.96 -7.44 -7.35
CA TYR A 324 -6.08 -8.49 -6.82
C TYR A 324 -6.55 -9.03 -5.46
N GLN A 325 -6.20 -10.29 -5.17
CA GLN A 325 -6.46 -10.96 -3.89
C GLN A 325 -5.46 -10.50 -2.83
N VAL A 326 -4.17 -10.48 -3.18
CA VAL A 326 -3.09 -10.04 -2.31
C VAL A 326 -2.41 -8.85 -2.93
N SER A 327 -2.11 -7.85 -2.11
CA SER A 327 -1.21 -6.74 -2.44
C SER A 327 -0.32 -6.49 -1.24
N GLU A 328 0.98 -6.46 -1.45
CA GLU A 328 1.96 -6.03 -0.45
C GLU A 328 2.89 -5.00 -1.05
N MET A 329 3.06 -3.87 -0.36
CA MET A 329 4.10 -2.89 -0.68
C MET A 329 5.15 -2.88 0.40
N LYS A 330 6.41 -3.00 -0.01
CA LYS A 330 7.53 -3.20 0.92
C LYS A 330 8.79 -2.49 0.45
N VAL A 331 9.56 -1.97 1.40
CA VAL A 331 10.82 -1.25 1.15
C VAL A 331 12.01 -1.98 1.73
N ARG A 332 13.16 -1.83 1.09
CA ARG A 332 14.44 -2.33 1.60
C ARG A 332 15.54 -1.34 1.31
N LEU A 333 16.39 -1.08 2.29
CA LEU A 333 17.57 -0.25 2.10
C LEU A 333 18.54 -0.94 1.14
N THR A 334 18.99 -0.21 0.11
CA THR A 334 19.94 -0.70 -0.93
C THR A 334 21.37 -0.27 -0.68
#